data_AF-A0A351LDC9-F1
#
_entry.id   AF-A0A351LDC9-F1
#
_cell.length_a   1.000
_cell.length_b   1.000
_cell.length_c   1.000
_cell.angle_alpha   90.00
_cell.angle_beta   90.00
_cell.angle_gamma   90.00
#
_symmetry.space_group_name_H-M   'P 1'
#
loop_
_entity.id
_entity.type
_entity.pdbx_description
1 polymer ?
#
loop_
_entity_poly.entity_id
_entity_poly.type
_entity_poly.pdbx_seq_one_letter_code
_entity_poly.pdbx_strand_id
1 'polypeptide(L)' 'MAVKGISELDIFEKTSISEKLLSKIRNIDMEFQFGRSYVEQLAPYLFQVKDWEKLRPVFKFPYTSYEGYVDSLIEDLQ' A
#
# COMPACT_ATOMS: atom_id res chain seq x y z
N MET A 1 -4.36 -13.21 -4.39
CA MET A 1 -5.34 -13.09 -5.48
C MET A 1 -5.79 -11.64 -5.51
N ALA A 2 -5.33 -10.83 -6.47
CA ALA A 2 -5.94 -9.52 -6.69
C ALA A 2 -7.35 -9.78 -7.23
N VAL A 3 -8.37 -9.17 -6.64
CA VAL A 3 -9.73 -9.18 -7.18
C VAL A 3 -9.71 -8.33 -8.47
N LYS A 4 -9.19 -8.92 -9.56
CA LYS A 4 -9.24 -8.34 -10.89
C LYS A 4 -10.68 -8.43 -11.36
N GLY A 5 -11.36 -7.29 -11.46
CA GLY A 5 -12.62 -7.18 -12.20
C GLY A 5 -13.79 -6.50 -11.50
N ILE A 6 -13.63 -6.00 -10.27
CA ILE A 6 -14.65 -5.15 -9.64
C ILE A 6 -14.26 -3.70 -9.89
N SER A 7 -15.09 -2.96 -10.62
CA SER A 7 -14.85 -1.52 -10.80
C SER A 7 -15.09 -0.77 -9.50
N GLU A 8 -14.50 0.40 -9.34
CA GLU A 8 -14.76 1.23 -8.17
C GLU A 8 -16.24 1.62 -8.04
N LEU A 9 -16.92 1.75 -9.18
CA LEU A 9 -18.36 1.99 -9.27
C LEU A 9 -19.16 0.77 -8.76
N ASP A 10 -18.71 -0.45 -9.07
CA ASP A 10 -19.31 -1.66 -8.52
C ASP A 10 -19.20 -1.73 -6.99
N ILE A 11 -18.09 -1.24 -6.42
CA ILE A 11 -17.91 -1.18 -4.96
C ILE A 11 -18.93 -0.21 -4.37
N PHE A 12 -19.12 0.96 -4.98
CA PHE A 12 -20.13 1.92 -4.54
C PHE A 12 -21.56 1.37 -4.61
N GLU A 13 -21.90 0.69 -5.69
CA GLU A 13 -23.26 0.17 -5.88
C GLU A 13 -23.56 -1.04 -4.98
N LYS A 14 -22.54 -1.82 -4.62
CA LYS A 14 -22.70 -3.10 -3.90
C LYS A 14 -22.33 -3.01 -2.42
N THR A 15 -21.82 -1.88 -1.94
CA THR A 15 -21.41 -1.72 -0.54
C THR A 15 -21.97 -0.44 0.07
N SER A 16 -22.20 -0.45 1.38
CA SER A 16 -22.58 0.74 2.16
C SER A 16 -21.35 1.53 2.64
N ILE A 17 -20.21 1.40 1.95
CA ILE A 17 -18.97 2.08 2.32
C ILE A 17 -19.16 3.59 2.12
N SER A 18 -18.85 4.38 3.16
CA SER A 18 -18.93 5.84 3.04
C SER A 18 -17.85 6.38 2.11
N GLU A 19 -18.15 7.49 1.41
CA GLU A 19 -17.17 8.19 0.56
C GLU A 19 -15.87 8.52 1.31
N LYS A 20 -15.98 8.85 2.61
CA LYS A 20 -14.84 9.11 3.49
C LYS A 20 -13.93 7.89 3.63
N LEU A 21 -14.51 6.71 3.83
CA LEU A 21 -13.75 5.46 3.96
C LEU A 21 -13.09 5.09 2.63
N LEU A 22 -13.80 5.24 1.51
CA LEU A 22 -13.24 4.98 0.19
C LEU A 22 -12.08 5.93 -0.12
N SER A 23 -12.22 7.22 0.22
CA SER A 23 -11.13 8.19 0.07
C SER A 23 -9.90 7.79 0.89
N LYS A 24 -10.08 7.27 2.12
CA LYS A 24 -8.98 6.70 2.91
C LYS A 24 -8.32 5.52 2.21
N ILE A 25 -9.10 4.55 1.71
CA ILE A 25 -8.58 3.37 0.99
C ILE A 25 -7.77 3.78 -0.24
N ARG A 26 -8.28 4.72 -1.05
CA ARG A 26 -7.57 5.28 -2.22
C ARG A 26 -6.24 5.91 -1.84
N ASN A 27 -6.23 6.73 -0.78
CA ASN A 27 -5.01 7.39 -0.33
C ASN A 27 -3.96 6.38 0.12
N ILE A 28 -4.38 5.34 0.86
CA ILE A 28 -3.49 4.26 1.30
C ILE A 28 -2.89 3.49 0.11
N ASP A 29 -3.70 3.15 -0.89
CA ASP A 29 -3.19 2.49 -2.11
C ASP A 29 -2.21 3.40 -2.86
N MET A 30 -2.53 4.68 -3.06
CA MET A 30 -1.62 5.62 -3.70
C MET A 30 -0.27 5.76 -2.96
N GLU A 31 -0.29 5.93 -1.63
CA GLU A 31 0.92 6.02 -0.82
C GLU A 31 1.76 4.74 -0.94
N PHE A 32 1.11 3.57 -0.92
CA PHE A 32 1.79 2.30 -1.10
C PHE A 32 2.42 2.17 -2.50
N GLN A 33 1.68 2.48 -3.57
CA GLN A 33 2.22 2.42 -4.93
C GLN A 33 3.40 3.38 -5.10
N PHE A 34 3.33 4.58 -4.52
CA PHE A 34 4.42 5.55 -4.56
C PHE A 34 5.66 5.03 -3.82
N GLY A 35 5.50 4.59 -2.57
CA GLY A 35 6.61 4.05 -1.76
C GLY A 35 7.23 2.81 -2.41
N ARG A 36 6.40 1.93 -2.96
CA ARG A 36 6.83 0.73 -3.70
C ARG A 36 7.62 1.10 -4.95
N SER A 37 7.11 2.01 -5.77
CA SER A 37 7.80 2.43 -7.00
C SER A 37 9.17 3.04 -6.69
N TYR A 38 9.26 3.85 -5.63
CA TYR A 38 10.50 4.43 -5.17
C TYR A 38 11.54 3.36 -4.79
N VAL A 39 11.17 2.36 -3.99
CA VAL A 39 12.12 1.29 -3.63
C VAL A 39 12.45 0.38 -4.81
N GLU A 40 11.52 0.12 -5.73
CA GLU A 40 11.79 -0.64 -6.97
C GLU A 40 12.83 0.06 -7.85
N GLN A 41 12.80 1.39 -7.95
CA GLN A 41 13.82 2.17 -8.66
C GLN A 41 15.20 2.08 -8.00
N LEU A 42 15.24 1.90 -6.69
CA LEU A 42 16.49 1.77 -5.92
C LEU A 42 17.06 0.35 -5.92
N ALA A 43 16.23 -0.66 -6.23
CA ALA A 43 16.63 -2.08 -6.19
C ALA A 43 17.88 -2.41 -7.03
N PRO A 44 18.09 -1.86 -8.26
CA PRO A 44 19.30 -2.12 -9.05
C PRO A 44 20.61 -1.66 -8.37
N TYR A 45 20.54 -0.69 -7.46
CA TYR A 45 21.69 -0.12 -6.78
C TYR A 45 22.00 -0.80 -5.45
N LEU A 46 21.10 -1.66 -4.96
CA LEU A 46 21.18 -2.28 -3.63
C LEU A 46 22.53 -2.98 -3.40
N PHE A 47 22.95 -3.82 -4.34
CA PHE A 47 24.18 -4.61 -4.23
C PHE A 47 25.46 -3.81 -4.52
N GLN A 48 25.34 -2.56 -4.97
CA GLN A 48 26.47 -1.67 -5.22
C GLN A 48 26.91 -0.92 -3.95
N VAL A 49 26.06 -0.92 -2.91
CA VAL A 49 26.32 -0.26 -1.63
C VAL A 49 27.01 -1.24 -0.67
N LYS A 50 28.14 -0.81 -0.09
CA LYS A 50 28.79 -1.56 1.00
C LYS A 50 27.85 -1.58 2.22
N ASP A 51 27.70 -2.74 2.85
CA ASP A 51 26.72 -2.99 3.93
C ASP A 51 25.25 -2.84 3.50
N TRP A 52 24.91 -3.21 2.26
CA TRP A 52 23.52 -3.17 1.73
C TRP A 52 22.47 -3.81 2.64
N GLU A 53 22.88 -4.77 3.47
CA GLU A 53 22.01 -5.46 4.43
C GLU A 53 21.38 -4.49 5.44
N LYS A 54 22.07 -3.38 5.75
CA LYS A 54 21.56 -2.28 6.59
C LYS A 54 20.42 -1.52 5.91
N LEU A 55 20.29 -1.60 4.58
CA LEU A 55 19.21 -0.97 3.82
C LEU A 55 17.94 -1.82 3.77
N ARG A 56 17.97 -3.09 4.20
CA ARG A 56 16.79 -3.97 4.22
C ARG A 56 15.54 -3.33 4.85
N PRO A 57 15.61 -2.55 5.95
CA PRO A 57 14.44 -1.89 6.51
C PRO A 57 13.80 -0.88 5.55
N VAL A 58 14.60 -0.15 4.76
CA VAL A 58 14.12 0.85 3.79
C VAL A 58 13.26 0.18 2.72
N PHE A 59 13.68 -0.98 2.23
CA PHE A 59 12.95 -1.73 1.19
C PHE A 59 11.69 -2.43 1.74
N LYS A 60 11.63 -2.65 3.05
CA LYS A 60 10.43 -3.19 3.72
C LYS A 60 9.41 -2.10 4.09
N PHE A 61 9.86 -0.85 4.23
CA PHE A 61 9.06 0.26 4.73
C PHE A 61 7.69 0.41 4.03
N PRO A 62 7.58 0.40 2.69
CA PRO A 62 6.28 0.55 2.03
C PRO A 62 5.28 -0.56 2.43
N TYR A 63 5.77 -1.78 2.63
CA TYR A 63 4.93 -2.93 2.98
C TYR A 63 4.51 -2.90 4.45
N THR A 64 5.42 -2.56 5.36
CA THR A 64 5.08 -2.44 6.80
C THR A 64 4.13 -1.30 7.07
N SER A 65 4.29 -0.17 6.37
CA SER A 65 3.38 0.97 6.49
C SER A 65 1.99 0.63 5.95
N TYR A 66 1.93 -0.06 4.80
CA TYR A 66 0.66 -0.52 4.23
C TYR A 66 -0.08 -1.51 5.14
N GLU A 67 0.63 -2.45 5.76
CA GLU A 67 0.05 -3.38 6.74
C GLU A 67 -0.60 -2.62 7.91
N GLY A 68 0.12 -1.67 8.52
CA GLY A 68 -0.43 -0.85 9.60
C GLY A 68 -1.63 0.02 9.17
N TYR A 69 -1.64 0.51 7.94
CA TYR A 69 -2.80 1.23 7.40
C TYR A 69 -4.01 0.34 7.18
N VAL A 70 -3.81 -0.91 6.74
CA VAL A 70 -4.88 -1.90 6.61
C VAL A 70 -5.44 -2.28 7.97
N ASP A 71 -4.58 -2.47 8.98
CA ASP A 71 -5.03 -2.76 10.35
C ASP A 71 -5.91 -1.63 10.89
N SER A 72 -5.50 -0.37 10.71
CA SER A 72 -6.31 0.79 11.10
C SER A 72 -7.64 0.88 10.33
N LEU A 73 -7.67 0.49 9.05
CA LEU A 73 -8.92 0.43 8.27
C LEU A 73 -9.87 -0.64 8.81
N ILE A 74 -9.34 -1.78 9.26
CA ILE A 74 -10.13 -2.86 9.86
C ILE A 74 -10.71 -2.40 11.21
N GLU A 75 -9.92 -1.71 12.03
CA GLU A 75 -10.40 -1.12 13.28
C GLU A 75 -11.52 -0.08 13.05
N ASP A 76 -11.38 0.78 12.04
CA ASP A 76 -12.41 1.76 11.66
C ASP A 76 -13.74 1.12 11.20
N LEU A 77 -13.72 -0.17 10.82
CA LEU A 77 -14.86 -0.92 10.28
C LEU A 77 -15.61 -1.76 11.33
N GLN A 78 -15.04 -1.94 12.53
CA GLN A 78 -15.63 -2.72 13.64
C GLN A 78 -16.57 -1.88 14.51
#